data_AF-A0A1G0YYB5-F1
#
_entry.id   AF-A0A1G0YYB5-F1
#
_cell.length_a   1.000
_cell.length_b   1.000
_cell.length_c   1.000
_cell.angle_alpha   90.00
_cell.angle_beta   90.00
_cell.angle_gamma   90.00
#
_symmetry.space_group_name_H-M   'P 1'
#
loop_
_entity.id
_entity.type
_entity.pdbx_description
1 polymer ?
#
loop_
_entity_poly.entity_id
_entity_poly.type
_entity_poly.pdbx_seq_one_letter_code
_entity_poly.pdbx_strand_id
1 'polypeptide(L)' 'MSQKKNKNQPEDLLPVEEIARARDLPSWETAALMAATGWAPGKQVTNEAFDEALTLFRNRPQGGGRI' A
#
# COMPACT_ATOMS: atom_id res chain seq x y z
N MET A 1 -16.68 18.96 17.74
CA MET A 1 -15.38 18.33 18.10
C MET A 1 -14.81 17.68 16.84
N SER A 2 -14.02 18.42 16.06
CA SER A 2 -13.37 17.87 14.87
C SER A 2 -11.92 17.58 15.24
N GLN A 3 -11.58 16.30 15.40
CA GLN A 3 -10.23 15.89 15.75
C GLN A 3 -9.27 16.28 14.64
N LYS A 4 -8.46 17.30 14.93
CA LYS A 4 -7.17 17.57 14.29
C LYS A 4 -6.32 16.30 14.39
N LYS A 5 -6.08 15.61 13.27
CA LYS A 5 -5.03 14.60 13.19
C LYS A 5 -3.69 15.35 13.15
N ASN A 6 -2.99 15.37 14.29
CA ASN A 6 -1.65 15.92 14.39
C ASN A 6 -0.69 15.09 13.51
N LYS A 7 -0.19 15.68 12.43
CA LYS A 7 0.86 15.16 11.53
C LYS A 7 2.23 15.14 12.23
N ASN A 8 2.43 14.32 13.26
CA ASN A 8 3.79 14.13 13.82
C ASN A 8 3.99 12.82 14.60
N GLN A 9 3.27 11.75 14.27
CA GLN A 9 3.72 10.42 14.69
C GLN A 9 4.85 10.01 13.74
N PRO A 10 5.98 9.46 14.22
CA PRO A 10 6.88 8.75 13.34
C PRO A 10 6.03 7.64 12.74
N GLU A 11 5.68 7.77 11.47
CA GLU A 11 4.93 6.72 10.80
C GLU A 11 5.83 5.48 10.83
N ASP A 12 5.47 4.48 11.63
CA ASP A 12 6.24 3.26 11.75
C ASP A 12 6.47 2.70 10.35
N LEU A 13 7.72 2.77 9.92
CA LEU A 13 8.18 2.27 8.63
C LEU A 13 8.24 0.74 8.76
N LEU A 14 7.16 0.10 8.35
CA LEU A 14 7.02 -1.34 8.41
C LEU A 14 7.33 -1.94 7.05
N PRO A 15 7.95 -3.14 7.00
CA PRO A 15 8.09 -3.88 5.75
C PRO A 15 6.74 -4.07 5.08
N VAL A 16 6.68 -3.87 3.76
CA VAL A 16 5.48 -4.07 2.93
C VAL A 16 4.86 -5.46 3.19
N GLU A 17 5.70 -6.48 3.35
CA GLU A 17 5.28 -7.86 3.64
C GLU A 17 4.64 -8.02 5.02
N GLU A 18 5.10 -7.26 6.01
CA GLU A 18 4.55 -7.27 7.37
C GLU A 18 3.20 -6.56 7.43
N ILE A 19 3.07 -5.42 6.74
CA ILE A 19 1.79 -4.73 6.57
C ILE A 19 0.79 -5.62 5.82
N ALA A 20 1.26 -6.30 4.77
CA ALA A 20 0.44 -7.23 4.01
C ALA A 20 -0.04 -8.40 4.87
N ARG A 21 0.87 -9.02 5.63
CA ARG A 21 0.55 -10.11 6.56
C ARG A 21 -0.44 -9.67 7.64
N ALA A 22 -0.29 -8.48 8.20
CA ALA A 22 -1.21 -7.92 9.20
C ALA A 22 -2.62 -7.68 8.66
N ARG A 23 -2.77 -7.59 7.33
CA ARG A 23 -4.03 -7.36 6.61
C ARG A 23 -4.56 -8.60 5.91
N ASP A 24 -3.97 -9.77 6.18
CA ASP A 24 -4.29 -11.03 5.51
C ASP A 24 -4.27 -10.93 3.97
N LEU A 25 -3.37 -10.07 3.44
CA LEU A 25 -3.20 -9.93 2.01
C LEU A 25 -2.50 -11.17 1.44
N PRO A 26 -3.05 -11.79 0.40
CA PRO A 26 -2.43 -12.95 -0.20
C PRO A 26 -1.12 -12.55 -0.89
N SER A 27 -0.14 -13.46 -0.88
CA SER A 27 1.21 -13.22 -1.41
C SER A 27 1.23 -12.74 -2.86
N TRP A 28 0.28 -13.21 -3.69
CA TRP A 28 0.14 -12.74 -5.07
C TRP A 28 -0.28 -11.27 -5.17
N GLU A 29 -1.12 -10.78 -4.25
CA GLU A 29 -1.58 -9.39 -4.24
C GLU A 29 -0.47 -8.48 -3.72
N THR A 30 0.27 -8.92 -2.71
CA THR A 30 1.47 -8.20 -2.23
C THR A 30 2.54 -8.10 -3.32
N ALA A 31 2.81 -9.20 -4.03
CA ALA A 31 3.76 -9.21 -5.14
C ALA A 31 3.31 -8.32 -6.30
N ALA A 32 2.02 -8.35 -6.65
CA ALA A 32 1.46 -7.49 -7.69
C ALA A 32 1.50 -6.01 -7.31
N LEU A 33 1.22 -5.67 -6.04
CA LEU A 33 1.36 -4.33 -5.50
C LEU A 33 2.81 -3.85 -5.60
N MET A 34 3.77 -4.67 -5.14
CA MET A 34 5.20 -4.36 -5.23
C MET A 34 5.66 -4.15 -6.67
N ALA A 35 5.19 -4.98 -7.60
CA ALA A 35 5.48 -4.82 -9.03
C ALA A 35 4.86 -3.55 -9.62
N ALA A 36 3.65 -3.18 -9.21
CA ALA A 36 2.95 -1.99 -9.69
C ALA A 36 3.58 -0.68 -9.17
N THR A 37 4.10 -0.70 -7.95
CA THR A 37 4.76 0.46 -7.31
C THR A 37 6.27 0.50 -7.56
N GLY A 38 6.87 -0.59 -8.05
CA GLY A 38 8.32 -0.73 -8.16
C GLY A 38 9.02 -0.91 -6.81
N TRP A 39 8.33 -1.41 -5.79
CA TRP A 39 8.92 -1.67 -4.48
C TRP A 39 9.78 -2.92 -4.49
N ALA A 40 10.96 -2.79 -3.88
CA ALA A 40 11.86 -3.91 -3.65
C ALA A 40 11.37 -4.79 -2.49
N PRO A 41 11.74 -6.09 -2.46
CA PRO A 41 11.54 -6.94 -1.29
C PRO A 41 12.16 -6.32 -0.04
N GLY A 42 11.50 -6.42 1.12
CA GLY A 42 11.95 -5.77 2.35
C GLY A 42 11.87 -4.23 2.35
N LYS A 43 11.25 -3.60 1.33
CA LYS A 43 10.96 -2.17 1.35
C LYS A 43 10.10 -1.86 2.57
N GLN A 44 10.48 -0.82 3.31
CA GLN A 44 9.68 -0.28 4.39
C GLN A 44 8.89 0.91 3.91
N VAL A 45 7.60 0.92 4.22
CA VAL A 45 6.65 1.98 3.90
C VAL A 45 5.76 2.23 5.11
N THR A 46 5.09 3.38 5.11
CA THR A 46 4.11 3.68 6.14
C THR A 46 2.79 2.98 5.82
N ASN A 47 1.95 2.78 6.83
CA ASN A 47 0.60 2.24 6.62
C ASN A 47 -0.20 3.11 5.63
N GLU A 48 -0.07 4.44 5.70
CA GLU A 48 -0.76 5.37 4.81
C GLU A 48 -0.27 5.22 3.37
N ALA A 49 1.04 5.17 3.14
CA ALA A 49 1.61 4.96 1.81
C ALA A 49 1.24 3.58 1.23
N PHE A 50 1.17 2.55 2.08
CA PHE A 50 0.70 1.22 1.68
C PHE A 50 -0.77 1.24 1.26
N ASP A 51 -1.64 1.88 2.04
CA ASP A 51 -3.06 2.01 1.74
C ASP A 51 -3.32 2.80 0.45
N GLU A 52 -2.60 3.90 0.26
CA GLU A 52 -2.70 4.71 -0.95
C GLU A 52 -2.29 3.90 -2.17
N ALA A 53 -1.14 3.23 -2.10
CA ALA A 53 -0.67 2.38 -3.18
C ALA A 53 -1.63 1.21 -3.48
N LEU A 54 -2.16 0.55 -2.45
CA LEU A 54 -3.13 -0.53 -2.59
C LEU A 54 -4.44 -0.03 -3.20
N THR A 55 -4.89 1.15 -2.79
CA THR A 55 -6.07 1.81 -3.35
C THR A 55 -5.85 2.16 -4.82
N LEU A 56 -4.70 2.71 -5.18
CA LEU A 56 -4.33 3.00 -6.57
C LEU A 56 -4.21 1.72 -7.40
N PHE A 57 -3.64 0.66 -6.83
CA PHE A 57 -3.53 -0.65 -7.48
C PHE A 57 -4.91 -1.27 -7.76
N ARG A 58 -5.82 -1.25 -6.78
CA ARG A 58 -7.19 -1.80 -6.90
C ARG A 58 -8.11 -0.93 -7.76
N ASN A 59 -7.96 0.40 -7.68
CA ASN A 59 -8.73 1.36 -8.47
C ASN A 59 -8.11 1.63 -9.85
N ARG A 60 -6.93 1.08 -10.16
CA ARG A 60 -6.37 1.16 -11.51
C ARG A 60 -7.41 0.54 -12.44
N PRO A 61 -7.97 1.31 -13.40
CA PRO A 61 -8.95 0.75 -14.29
C PRO A 61 -8.29 -0.40 -15.06
N GLN A 62 -8.66 -1.64 -14.75
CA GLN A 62 -8.32 -2.80 -15.58
C GLN A 62 -8.92 -2.67 -17.00
N GLY A 63 -9.84 -1.72 -17.19
CA GLY A 63 -10.35 -1.27 -18.48
C GLY A 63 -9.49 -0.18 -19.12
N GLY A 64 -8.29 -0.54 -19.57
CA GLY A 64 -7.64 0.12 -20.71
C GLY A 64 -8.26 -0.32 -22.05
N GLY A 65 -9.56 -0.61 -22.07
CA GLY A 65 -10.33 -0.79 -23.29
C GLY A 65 -10.55 0.57 -23.95
N ARG A 66 -9.54 1.08 -24.64
CA ARG A 66 -9.79 1.93 -25.81
C ARG A 66 -9.62 1.05 -27.05
N ILE A 67 -10.77 0.70 -27.60
CA ILE A 67 -11.00 0.69 -29.05
C ILE A 67 -10.36 1.90 -29.75
#